data_AF-A0A1Q6JU49-F1
#
_entry.id   AF-A0A1Q6JU49-F1
#
_cell.length_a   1.000
_cell.length_b   1.000
_cell.length_c   1.000
_cell.angle_alpha   90.00
_cell.angle_beta   90.00
_cell.angle_gamma   90.00
#
_symmetry.space_group_name_H-M   'P 1'
#
loop_
_entity.id
_entity.type
_entity.pdbx_description
1 polymer ?
#
loop_
_entity_poly.entity_id
_entity_poly.type
_entity_poly.pdbx_seq_one_letter_code
_entity_poly.pdbx_strand_id
1 'polypeptide(L)' 'MLLSDAVRNRIKFYQKKKGMSLWALFKASGVPMSTLAAFMSKRTELIKLDTLLHICEGFEITITEFFEDDVFKEVEQD' A
#
# COMPACT_ATOMS: atom_id res chain seq x y z
N MET A 1 -7.73 -1.46 14.66
CA MET A 1 -6.54 -1.81 13.83
C MET A 1 -5.98 -0.51 13.32
N LEU A 2 -4.66 -0.30 13.44
CA LEU A 2 -4.07 0.95 12.96
C LEU A 2 -4.23 1.08 11.44
N LEU A 3 -4.50 2.30 10.97
CA LEU A 3 -4.65 2.61 9.54
C LEU A 3 -3.42 2.15 8.74
N SER A 4 -2.21 2.35 9.28
CA SER A 4 -0.99 1.87 8.63
C SER A 4 -0.98 0.35 8.42
N ASP A 5 -1.46 -0.42 9.40
CA ASP A 5 -1.57 -1.88 9.33
C ASP A 5 -2.58 -2.32 8.28
N ALA A 6 -3.73 -1.64 8.18
CA ALA A 6 -4.72 -1.90 7.13
C ALA A 6 -4.15 -1.62 5.73
N VAL A 7 -3.47 -0.49 5.54
CA VAL A 7 -2.83 -0.12 4.27
C VAL A 7 -1.74 -1.14 3.88
N ARG A 8 -0.89 -1.58 4.82
CA ARG A 8 0.11 -2.63 4.58
C ARG A 8 -0.54 -3.94 4.14
N ASN A 9 -1.63 -4.32 4.79
CA ASN A 9 -2.37 -5.54 4.47
C ASN A 9 -2.92 -5.48 3.05
N ARG A 10 -3.46 -4.33 2.62
CA ARG A 10 -3.95 -4.15 1.25
C ARG A 10 -2.84 -4.16 0.21
N ILE A 11 -1.68 -3.57 0.50
CA ILE A 11 -0.52 -3.69 -0.39
C ILE A 11 -0.14 -5.17 -0.55
N LYS A 12 -0.04 -5.94 0.54
CA LYS A 12 0.26 -7.38 0.48
C LYS A 12 -0.80 -8.17 -0.29
N PHE A 13 -2.07 -7.82 -0.11
CA PHE A 13 -3.17 -8.42 -0.84
C PHE A 13 -2.99 -8.26 -2.35
N TYR A 14 -2.74 -7.04 -2.83
CA TYR A 14 -2.53 -6.78 -4.26
C TYR A 14 -1.23 -7.38 -4.79
N GLN A 15 -0.14 -7.36 -4.00
CA GLN A 15 1.09 -8.08 -4.34
C GLN A 15 0.83 -9.56 -4.62
N LYS A 16 0.05 -10.23 -3.75
CA LYS A 16 -0.32 -11.64 -3.94
C LYS A 16 -1.28 -11.82 -5.12
N LYS A 17 -2.31 -10.98 -5.24
CA LYS A 17 -3.32 -11.05 -6.30
C LYS A 17 -2.72 -10.85 -7.70
N LYS A 18 -1.72 -9.97 -7.83
CA LYS A 18 -1.07 -9.62 -9.10
C LYS A 18 0.27 -10.35 -9.32
N GLY A 19 0.71 -11.19 -8.37
CA GLY A 19 2.01 -11.86 -8.44
C GLY A 19 3.21 -10.90 -8.42
N MET A 20 3.07 -9.73 -7.80
CA MET A 20 4.08 -8.68 -7.80
C MET A 20 4.93 -8.71 -6.54
N SER A 21 6.25 -8.80 -6.72
CA SER A 21 7.21 -8.54 -5.64
C SER A 21 7.22 -7.05 -5.26
N LEU A 22 7.84 -6.71 -4.13
CA LEU A 22 7.99 -5.30 -3.73
C LEU A 22 8.87 -4.52 -4.73
N TRP A 23 9.83 -5.20 -5.35
CA TRP A 23 10.65 -4.62 -6.43
C TRP A 23 9.84 -4.38 -7.71
N ALA A 24 8.94 -5.30 -8.07
CA ALA A 24 8.04 -5.11 -9.20
C ALA A 24 7.11 -3.89 -8.98
N LEU A 25 6.59 -3.73 -7.74
CA LEU A 25 5.80 -2.57 -7.37
C LEU A 25 6.62 -1.26 -7.45
N PHE A 26 7.88 -1.26 -7.01
CA PHE A 26 8.79 -0.12 -7.20
C PHE A 26 8.90 0.26 -8.68
N LYS A 27 9.11 -0.73 -9.57
CA LYS A 27 9.23 -0.47 -11.01
C LYS A 27 7.94 0.05 -11.64
N ALA A 28 6.78 -0.41 -11.17
CA ALA A 28 5.49 -0.02 -11.72
C ALA A 28 4.98 1.33 -11.17
N SER A 29 5.14 1.58 -9.87
CA SER A 29 4.63 2.79 -9.21
C SER A 29 5.57 3.99 -9.25
N GLY A 30 6.86 3.77 -9.49
CA GLY A 30 7.88 4.82 -9.35
C GLY A 30 8.17 5.23 -7.89
N VAL A 31 7.48 4.66 -6.90
CA VAL A 31 7.71 4.94 -5.48
C VAL A 31 9.03 4.33 -5.04
N PRO A 32 9.99 5.10 -4.48
CA PRO A 32 11.31 4.60 -4.14
C PRO A 32 11.27 3.33 -3.28
N MET A 33 12.16 2.38 -3.58
CA MET A 33 12.25 1.12 -2.83
C MET A 33 12.52 1.35 -1.33
N SER A 34 13.26 2.41 -0.98
CA SER A 34 13.49 2.80 0.42
C SER A 34 12.18 3.19 1.12
N THR A 35 11.33 3.96 0.45
CA THR A 35 9.99 4.35 0.93
C THR A 35 9.08 3.13 1.08
N LEU A 36 9.01 2.28 0.06
CA LEU A 36 8.21 1.04 0.12
C LEU A 36 8.71 0.10 1.22
N ALA A 37 10.03 -0.07 1.36
CA ALA A 37 10.60 -0.96 2.37
C ALA A 37 10.42 -0.41 3.79
N ALA A 38 10.72 0.87 4.03
CA ALA A 38 10.51 1.52 5.33
C ALA A 38 9.03 1.54 5.72
N PHE A 39 8.19 1.81 4.69
CA PHE A 39 6.82 1.39 4.45
C PHE A 39 6.57 0.07 5.14
N MET A 40 6.69 -1.02 4.40
CA MET A 40 6.31 -2.39 4.76
C MET A 40 6.99 -2.96 6.02
N SER A 41 8.14 -2.44 6.46
CA SER A 41 8.89 -2.91 7.64
C SER A 41 8.54 -2.22 8.96
N LYS A 42 7.47 -1.43 9.03
CA LYS A 42 7.03 -0.66 10.20
C LYS A 42 8.04 0.38 10.70
N ARG A 43 9.01 0.79 9.86
CA ARG A 43 9.95 1.88 10.19
C ARG A 43 9.33 3.27 9.98
N THR A 44 8.28 3.34 9.18
CA THR A 44 7.49 4.55 8.95
C THR A 44 6.03 4.19 9.14
N GLU A 45 5.31 4.93 9.99
CA GLU A 45 3.92 4.63 10.34
C GLU A 45 2.99 4.98 9.16
N LEU A 46 3.08 6.18 8.61
CA LEU A 46 2.18 6.63 7.53
C LEU A 46 2.90 6.99 6.24
N ILE A 47 2.29 6.64 5.11
CA ILE A 47 2.62 7.19 3.79
C ILE A 47 1.67 8.32 3.45
N LYS A 48 2.14 9.27 2.64
CA LYS A 48 1.30 10.34 2.10
C LYS A 48 0.31 9.77 1.07
N LEU A 49 -0.81 10.48 0.86
CA LEU A 49 -1.86 10.07 -0.07
C LEU A 49 -1.39 10.03 -1.53
N ASP A 50 -0.50 10.93 -1.94
CA ASP A 50 0.11 10.92 -3.27
C ASP A 50 0.93 9.65 -3.53
N THR A 51 1.69 9.21 -2.52
CA THR A 51 2.47 7.98 -2.56
C THR A 51 1.56 6.77 -2.63
N LEU A 52 0.45 6.77 -1.89
CA LEU A 52 -0.56 5.72 -1.96
C LEU A 52 -1.22 5.67 -3.35
N LEU A 53 -1.50 6.82 -3.96
CA LEU A 53 -2.05 6.90 -5.31
C LEU A 53 -1.10 6.25 -6.33
N HIS A 54 0.19 6.58 -6.28
CA HIS A 54 1.19 5.93 -7.13
C HIS A 54 1.30 4.42 -6.91
N ILE A 55 1.14 3.95 -5.67
CA ILE A 55 1.06 2.51 -5.38
C ILE A 55 -0.16 1.88 -6.05
N CYS A 56 -1.32 2.55 -6.01
CA CYS A 56 -2.54 2.08 -6.69
C CYS A 56 -2.33 2.02 -8.21
N GLU A 57 -1.75 3.06 -8.81
CA GLU A 57 -1.38 3.09 -10.22
C GLU A 57 -0.44 1.92 -10.58
N GLY A 58 0.55 1.65 -9.72
CA GLY A 58 1.47 0.52 -9.90
C GLY A 58 0.81 -0.87 -9.81
N PHE A 59 -0.38 -0.98 -9.19
CA PHE A 59 -1.19 -2.20 -9.20
C PHE A 59 -2.25 -2.22 -10.31
N GLU A 60 -2.35 -1.15 -11.11
CA GLU A 60 -3.41 -0.91 -12.09
C GLU A 60 -4.80 -0.98 -11.44
N ILE A 61 -4.97 -0.25 -10.35
CA ILE A 61 -6.24 -0.06 -9.65
C ILE A 61 -6.45 1.42 -9.33
N THR A 62 -7.69 1.79 -9.13
CA THR A 62 -8.09 3.08 -8.58
C THR A 62 -7.87 3.12 -7.06
N ILE A 63 -7.78 4.33 -6.51
CA ILE A 63 -7.73 4.53 -5.07
C ILE A 63 -9.03 4.06 -4.38
N THR A 64 -10.16 4.14 -5.07
CA THR A 64 -11.45 3.63 -4.57
C THR A 64 -11.42 2.11 -4.41
N GLU A 65 -10.92 1.38 -5.40
CA GLU A 65 -10.76 -0.08 -5.31
C GLU A 65 -9.79 -0.47 -4.19
N PHE A 66 -8.75 0.34 -3.94
CA PHE A 66 -7.83 0.09 -2.84
C PHE A 66 -8.55 0.10 -1.48
N PHE A 67 -9.42 1.08 -1.23
CA PHE A 67 -10.16 1.23 0.02
C PHE A 67 -11.47 0.45 0.11
N GLU A 68 -11.92 -0.15 -0.99
CA GLU A 68 -13.08 -1.06 -1.01
C GLU A 68 -12.72 -2.43 -0.40
N ASP A 69 -12.52 -2.45 0.92
CA ASP A 69 -12.25 -3.64 1.72
C ASP A 69 -12.71 -3.44 3.17
N ASP A 70 -13.28 -4.49 3.75
CA ASP A 70 -13.81 -4.49 5.12
C ASP A 70 -12.74 -4.18 6.18
N VAL A 71 -11.45 -4.37 5.88
CA VAL A 71 -10.34 -4.00 6.76
C VAL A 71 -10.35 -2.51 7.13
N PHE A 72 -10.98 -1.64 6.32
CA PHE A 72 -11.06 -0.20 6.58
C PHE A 72 -12.32 0.25 7.34
N LYS A 73 -13.25 -0.65 7.67
CA LYS A 73 -14.51 -0.27 8.37
C LYS A 73 -14.27 0.25 9.79
N GLU A 74 -13.29 -0.32 10.49
CA GLU A 74 -12.98 -0.01 11.89
C GLU A 74 -11.47 0.19 12.10
N VAL A 75 -10.88 1.09 11.31
CA VAL A 75 -9.48 1.52 11.50
C VAL A 75 -9.38 2.75 12.38
N GLU A 76 -8.31 2.83 13.15
CA GLU A 76 -7.97 3.98 13.99
C GLU A 76 -6.64 4.58 13.53
N GLN A 77 -6.43 5.85 13.87
CA GLN A 77 -5.17 6.53 13.57
C GLN A 77 -4.02 5.92 14.40
N ASP A 78 -2.84 5.83 13.77
CA ASP A 78 -1.57 5.48 14.43
C ASP A 78 -1.23 6.38 15.62
#